data_AF-A0A3D4QZR6-F1
#
_entry.id   AF-A0A3D4QZR6-F1
#
_cell.length_a   1.000
_cell.length_b   1.000
_cell.length_c   1.000
_cell.angle_alpha   90.00
_cell.angle_beta   90.00
_cell.angle_gamma   90.00
#
_symmetry.space_group_name_H-M   'P 1'
#
loop_
_entity.id
_entity.type
_entity.pdbx_description
1 polymer ?
#
loop_
_entity_poly.entity_id
_entity_poly.type
_entity_poly.pdbx_seq_one_letter_code
_entity_poly.pdbx_strand_id
1 'polypeptide(L)'
;MGEPRKQGGKWKASDIRSLLKNEKHTGNALLNKRYTIDPLTKETKYNYGERPQYFVQNSHEGIISWELFEAVKEEMRRRAPIKKALPHHGKPFTGLLFCGACGAPFNRKKTPVRVFWRCARNLGMRDGKCDMKGIPEQVLEDMLCELLGTNDLSHENITAKIEEMTITQPNEIVFFMKDGTEVKRTWKDRSRSESWTKEMREKVAEQNRKRARHE
;
A
#
# COMPACT_ATOMS: atom_id res chain seq x y z
N MET A 1 7.94 27.79 16.27
CA MET A 1 6.55 28.27 16.25
C MET A 1 5.76 27.53 17.31
N GLY A 2 5.28 28.24 18.32
CA GLY A 2 4.68 27.70 19.55
C GLY A 2 3.16 27.70 19.58
N GLU A 3 2.49 27.86 18.42
CA GLU A 3 1.03 27.94 18.37
C GLU A 3 0.37 26.60 18.71
N PRO A 4 -0.44 26.52 19.77
CA PRO A 4 -1.06 25.28 20.21
C PRO A 4 -2.22 24.86 19.30
N ARG A 5 -2.46 23.56 19.20
CA ARG A 5 -3.66 23.03 18.54
C ARG A 5 -4.90 23.28 19.42
N LYS A 6 -6.07 23.46 18.80
CA LYS A 6 -7.36 23.66 19.51
C LYS A 6 -7.65 22.63 20.62
N GLN A 7 -7.26 21.37 20.42
CA GLN A 7 -7.44 20.28 21.41
C GLN A 7 -6.11 19.85 22.08
N GLY A 8 -5.07 20.68 22.00
CA GLY A 8 -3.73 20.33 22.47
C GLY A 8 -2.96 19.36 21.55
N GLY A 9 -1.69 19.14 21.88
CA GLY A 9 -0.77 18.30 21.11
C GLY A 9 -0.01 19.03 19.99
N LYS A 10 0.87 18.28 19.31
CA LYS A 10 1.72 18.81 18.22
C LYS A 10 0.97 18.84 16.89
N TRP A 11 1.19 19.88 16.10
CA TRP A 11 0.69 19.98 14.73
C TRP A 11 1.24 18.84 13.85
N LYS A 12 0.36 18.20 13.08
CA LYS A 12 0.74 17.24 12.04
C LYS A 12 0.57 17.87 10.66
N ALA A 13 1.35 17.40 9.69
CA ALA A 13 1.21 17.84 8.30
C ALA A 13 -0.18 17.56 7.69
N SER A 14 -0.92 16.56 8.23
CA SER A 14 -2.32 16.32 7.86
C SER A 14 -3.26 17.44 8.33
N ASP A 15 -3.02 18.02 9.50
CA ASP A 15 -3.86 19.09 10.06
C ASP A 15 -3.78 20.34 9.18
N ILE A 16 -2.57 20.73 8.79
CA ILE A 16 -2.32 21.87 7.89
C ILE A 16 -2.96 21.63 6.52
N ARG A 17 -2.82 20.42 5.96
CA ARG A 17 -3.47 20.08 4.68
C ARG A 17 -4.99 20.13 4.74
N SER A 18 -5.59 19.72 5.86
CA SER A 18 -7.05 19.83 6.05
C SER A 18 -7.51 21.27 6.15
N LEU A 19 -6.74 22.12 6.84
CA LEU A 19 -6.99 23.57 6.92
C LEU A 19 -6.99 24.21 5.54
N LEU A 20 -5.92 23.99 4.76
CA LEU A 20 -5.77 24.58 3.42
C LEU A 20 -6.82 24.11 2.40
N LYS A 21 -7.46 22.95 2.62
CA LYS A 21 -8.48 22.39 1.73
C LYS A 21 -9.91 22.75 2.10
N ASN A 22 -10.13 23.39 3.25
CA ASN A 22 -11.45 23.65 3.77
C ASN A 22 -12.06 24.90 3.12
N GLU A 23 -13.05 24.70 2.25
CA GLU A 23 -13.72 25.77 1.51
C GLU A 23 -14.42 26.78 2.42
N LYS A 24 -14.72 26.40 3.67
CA LYS A 24 -15.33 27.31 4.65
C LYS A 24 -14.50 28.56 4.90
N HIS A 25 -13.19 28.50 4.73
CA HIS A 25 -12.36 29.69 4.87
C HIS A 25 -12.66 30.78 3.83
N THR A 26 -13.37 30.44 2.75
CA THR A 26 -13.80 31.36 1.69
C THR A 26 -15.22 31.93 1.88
N GLY A 27 -15.88 31.64 3.00
CA GLY A 27 -17.27 32.02 3.23
C GLY A 27 -18.30 31.08 2.56
N ASN A 28 -17.82 30.06 1.84
CA ASN A 28 -18.66 29.07 1.17
C ASN A 28 -18.83 27.79 2.00
N ALA A 29 -19.86 26.99 1.74
CA ALA A 29 -20.07 25.73 2.45
C ALA A 29 -20.52 24.62 1.51
N LEU A 30 -19.81 23.49 1.52
CA LEU A 30 -20.25 22.27 0.87
C LEU A 30 -20.94 21.34 1.89
N LEU A 31 -22.24 21.15 1.70
CA LEU A 31 -23.09 20.31 2.54
C LEU A 31 -23.17 18.87 2.00
N ASN A 32 -23.55 17.95 2.88
CA ASN A 32 -23.72 16.53 2.55
C ASN A 32 -22.45 15.85 1.99
N LYS A 33 -21.27 16.24 2.50
CA LYS A 33 -19.97 15.60 2.20
C LYS A 33 -19.91 14.14 2.68
N ARG A 34 -20.76 13.78 3.64
CA ARG A 34 -20.91 12.43 4.18
C ARG A 34 -22.38 12.12 4.34
N TYR A 35 -22.74 10.85 4.17
CA TYR A 35 -24.08 10.35 4.44
C TYR A 35 -24.02 9.06 5.27
N THR A 36 -25.11 8.78 5.96
CA THR A 36 -25.30 7.56 6.74
C THR A 36 -25.75 6.45 5.79
N ILE A 37 -24.97 5.36 5.73
CA ILE A 37 -25.31 4.16 4.94
C ILE A 37 -26.44 3.42 5.65
N ASP A 38 -26.24 3.15 6.94
CA ASP A 38 -27.17 2.40 7.76
C ASP A 38 -27.49 3.18 9.06
N PRO A 39 -28.76 3.54 9.30
CA PRO A 39 -29.17 4.28 10.48
C PRO A 39 -29.02 3.50 11.80
N LEU A 40 -29.01 2.16 11.76
CA LEU A 40 -28.86 1.32 12.96
C LEU A 40 -27.41 1.28 13.42
N THR A 41 -26.48 0.99 12.51
CA THR A 41 -25.04 0.96 12.81
C THR A 41 -24.40 2.36 12.87
N LYS A 42 -25.10 3.39 12.38
CA LYS A 42 -24.60 4.77 12.22
C LYS A 42 -23.33 4.84 11.36
N GLU A 43 -23.15 3.86 10.48
CA GLU A 43 -22.02 3.85 9.56
C GLU A 43 -22.14 5.01 8.57
N THR A 44 -21.07 5.82 8.45
CA THR A 44 -21.05 6.98 7.55
C THR A 44 -19.97 6.85 6.50
N LYS A 45 -20.29 7.24 5.27
CA LYS A 45 -19.36 7.25 4.14
C LYS A 45 -19.26 8.65 3.55
N TYR A 46 -18.12 8.96 2.95
CA TYR A 46 -18.00 10.14 2.09
C TYR A 46 -18.89 10.02 0.87
N ASN A 47 -19.48 11.14 0.49
CA ASN A 47 -20.33 11.27 -0.68
C ASN A 47 -19.46 11.71 -1.86
N TYR A 48 -19.33 10.83 -2.86
CA TYR A 48 -18.63 11.06 -4.12
C TYR A 48 -19.60 11.24 -5.30
N GLY A 49 -20.89 11.44 -5.01
CA GLY A 49 -21.96 11.56 -5.99
C GLY A 49 -23.11 10.59 -5.76
N GLU A 50 -23.02 9.69 -4.78
CA GLU A 50 -24.11 8.77 -4.44
C GLU A 50 -25.36 9.48 -3.90
N ARG A 51 -25.20 10.69 -3.36
CA ARG A 51 -26.31 11.56 -2.95
C ARG A 51 -26.08 13.01 -3.40
N PRO A 52 -27.13 13.84 -3.54
CA PRO A 52 -26.96 15.25 -3.86
C PRO A 52 -26.05 15.97 -2.86
N GLN A 53 -25.12 16.77 -3.37
CA GLN A 53 -24.30 17.69 -2.59
C GLN A 53 -24.71 19.11 -2.90
N TYR A 54 -24.75 19.97 -1.88
CA TYR A 54 -25.20 21.34 -2.04
C TYR A 54 -24.04 22.28 -1.71
N PHE A 55 -23.64 23.08 -2.70
CA PHE A 55 -22.63 24.12 -2.51
C PHE A 55 -23.34 25.45 -2.28
N VAL A 56 -23.25 25.94 -1.05
CA VAL A 56 -23.84 27.21 -0.64
C VAL A 56 -22.78 28.29 -0.76
N GLN A 57 -23.02 29.26 -1.63
CA GLN A 57 -22.14 30.41 -1.81
C GLN A 57 -22.43 31.47 -0.75
N ASN A 58 -21.39 32.17 -0.29
CA ASN A 58 -21.51 33.30 0.66
C ASN A 58 -22.34 32.99 1.92
N SER A 59 -22.21 31.77 2.43
CA SER A 59 -22.89 31.30 3.64
C SER A 59 -22.48 32.04 4.91
N HIS A 60 -21.26 32.58 4.97
CA HIS A 60 -20.72 33.36 6.08
C HIS A 60 -19.55 34.22 5.59
N GLU A 61 -19.06 35.10 6.45
CA GLU A 61 -17.85 35.89 6.17
C GLU A 61 -16.62 34.96 6.04
N GLY A 62 -15.96 35.04 4.90
CA GLY A 62 -14.72 34.30 4.63
C GLY A 62 -13.53 34.93 5.32
N ILE A 63 -12.62 34.10 5.83
CA ILE A 63 -11.32 34.53 6.36
C ILE A 63 -10.38 34.93 5.21
N ILE A 64 -10.51 34.26 4.06
CA ILE A 64 -9.72 34.50 2.85
C ILE A 64 -10.65 34.61 1.63
N SER A 65 -10.15 35.21 0.55
CA SER A 65 -10.91 35.28 -0.70
C SER A 65 -10.93 33.92 -1.43
N TRP A 66 -11.90 33.75 -2.33
CA TRP A 66 -12.01 32.55 -3.16
C TRP A 66 -10.80 32.40 -4.09
N GLU A 67 -10.29 33.50 -4.62
CA GLU A 67 -9.15 33.56 -5.53
C GLU A 67 -7.88 33.06 -4.83
N LEU A 68 -7.65 33.50 -3.58
CA LEU A 68 -6.49 33.06 -2.79
C LEU A 68 -6.58 31.55 -2.50
N PHE A 69 -7.78 31.06 -2.17
CA PHE A 69 -8.00 29.64 -1.92
C PHE A 69 -7.75 28.76 -3.14
N GLU A 70 -8.21 29.18 -4.33
CA GLU A 70 -7.94 28.46 -5.57
C GLU A 70 -6.45 28.53 -5.96
N ALA A 71 -5.78 29.67 -5.75
CA ALA A 71 -4.33 29.78 -5.94
C ALA A 71 -3.55 28.80 -5.03
N VAL A 72 -3.94 28.67 -3.76
CA VAL A 72 -3.37 27.68 -2.83
C VAL A 72 -3.61 26.26 -3.30
N LYS A 73 -4.84 25.94 -3.76
CA LYS A 73 -5.14 24.62 -4.32
C LYS A 73 -4.29 24.29 -5.53
N GLU A 74 -4.09 25.24 -6.43
CA GLU A 74 -3.25 25.06 -7.61
C GLU A 74 -1.79 24.85 -7.21
N GLU A 75 -1.28 25.64 -6.27
CA GLU A 75 0.06 25.43 -5.72
C GLU A 75 0.21 24.06 -5.05
N MET A 76 -0.83 23.58 -4.35
CA MET A 76 -0.86 22.22 -3.78
C MET A 76 -0.87 21.14 -4.87
N ARG A 77 -1.53 21.37 -6.02
CA ARG A 77 -1.49 20.46 -7.17
C ARG A 77 -0.12 20.47 -7.83
N ARG A 78 0.49 21.65 -8.00
CA ARG A 78 1.85 21.82 -8.54
C ARG A 78 2.90 21.11 -7.68
N ARG A 79 2.79 21.24 -6.35
CA ARG A 79 3.67 20.55 -5.38
C ARG A 79 3.31 19.10 -5.15
N ALA A 80 2.11 18.67 -5.53
CA ALA A 80 1.79 17.25 -5.49
C ALA A 80 2.81 16.57 -6.39
N PRO A 81 3.41 15.45 -5.95
CA PRO A 81 4.32 14.72 -6.82
C PRO A 81 3.53 14.44 -8.09
N ILE A 82 4.04 14.90 -9.24
CA ILE A 82 3.54 14.46 -10.53
C ILE A 82 3.50 12.95 -10.41
N LYS A 83 2.34 12.33 -10.60
CA LYS A 83 2.25 10.88 -10.80
C LYS A 83 2.92 10.53 -12.14
N LYS A 84 4.17 10.95 -12.36
CA LYS A 84 5.12 10.05 -12.98
C LYS A 84 5.02 8.84 -12.07
N ALA A 85 4.63 7.70 -12.62
CA ALA A 85 4.89 6.43 -11.97
C ALA A 85 6.30 6.59 -11.42
N LEU A 86 6.43 6.72 -10.10
CA LEU A 86 7.73 6.61 -9.47
C LEU A 86 8.30 5.35 -10.11
N PRO A 87 9.49 5.38 -10.73
CA PRO A 87 10.09 4.16 -11.25
C PRO A 87 9.86 3.12 -10.19
N HIS A 88 9.24 1.98 -10.51
CA HIS A 88 8.92 0.94 -9.54
C HIS A 88 10.27 0.43 -8.99
N HIS A 89 10.87 1.17 -8.05
CA HIS A 89 12.22 1.00 -7.54
C HIS A 89 12.22 -0.31 -6.74
N GLY A 90 12.39 -1.43 -7.44
CA GLY A 90 12.40 -2.78 -6.88
C GLY A 90 11.06 -3.22 -6.29
N LYS A 91 9.93 -2.99 -6.98
CA LYS A 91 8.61 -3.50 -6.54
C LYS A 91 7.73 -3.97 -7.73
N PRO A 92 8.20 -4.93 -8.54
CA PRO A 92 7.56 -5.31 -9.81
C PRO A 92 6.12 -5.83 -9.63
N PHE A 93 5.79 -6.44 -8.49
CA PHE A 93 4.49 -7.10 -8.28
C PHE A 93 3.45 -6.25 -7.52
N THR A 94 3.75 -4.97 -7.25
CA THR A 94 2.82 -4.11 -6.50
C THR A 94 1.56 -3.85 -7.31
N GLY A 95 0.40 -4.08 -6.72
CA GLY A 95 -0.89 -3.90 -7.38
C GLY A 95 -1.33 -5.09 -8.26
N LEU A 96 -0.52 -6.15 -8.33
CA LEU A 96 -0.82 -7.34 -9.12
C LEU A 96 -1.01 -8.61 -8.28
N LEU A 97 -0.47 -8.64 -7.05
CA LEU A 97 -0.52 -9.83 -6.19
C LEU A 97 -1.54 -9.67 -5.05
N PHE A 98 -2.53 -10.56 -5.00
CA PHE A 98 -3.65 -10.53 -4.07
C PHE A 98 -3.81 -11.82 -3.26
N CYS A 99 -4.53 -11.71 -2.15
CA CYS A 99 -4.85 -12.83 -1.27
C CYS A 99 -6.20 -13.44 -1.61
N GLY A 100 -6.24 -14.69 -2.04
CA GLY A 100 -7.48 -15.40 -2.34
C GLY A 100 -8.37 -15.60 -1.10
N ALA A 101 -7.80 -15.61 0.10
CA ALA A 101 -8.57 -15.77 1.34
C ALA A 101 -9.25 -14.48 1.84
N CYS A 102 -8.74 -13.29 1.51
CA CYS A 102 -9.28 -12.04 2.08
C CYS A 102 -9.33 -10.84 1.12
N GLY A 103 -8.93 -11.02 -0.14
CA GLY A 103 -8.89 -9.99 -1.18
C GLY A 103 -7.86 -8.86 -0.94
N ALA A 104 -7.13 -8.87 0.17
CA ALA A 104 -6.15 -7.82 0.45
C ALA A 104 -4.90 -7.98 -0.45
N PRO A 105 -4.28 -6.87 -0.88
CA PRO A 105 -3.06 -6.94 -1.68
C PRO A 105 -1.88 -7.44 -0.85
N PHE A 106 -0.94 -8.09 -1.51
CA PHE A 106 0.35 -8.43 -0.92
C PHE A 106 1.29 -7.22 -0.95
N ASN A 107 2.07 -7.08 0.12
CA ASN A 107 3.05 -6.01 0.28
C ASN A 107 4.45 -6.61 0.37
N ARG A 108 5.38 -6.03 -0.40
CA ARG A 108 6.80 -6.33 -0.35
C ARG A 108 7.39 -5.95 1.00
N LYS A 109 8.10 -6.89 1.62
CA LYS A 109 8.83 -6.72 2.88
C LYS A 109 10.25 -7.23 2.72
N LYS A 110 11.21 -6.36 3.04
CA LYS A 110 12.64 -6.68 3.06
C LYS A 110 13.04 -7.04 4.49
N THR A 111 13.65 -8.21 4.67
CA THR A 111 14.42 -8.55 5.88
C THR A 111 15.90 -8.52 5.56
N PRO A 112 16.79 -8.61 6.56
CA PRO A 112 18.24 -8.70 6.31
C PRO A 112 18.65 -9.89 5.44
N VAL A 113 17.85 -10.96 5.43
CA VAL A 113 18.18 -12.23 4.76
C VAL A 113 17.49 -12.36 3.40
N ARG A 114 16.24 -11.89 3.26
CA ARG A 114 15.47 -12.10 2.04
C ARG A 114 14.36 -11.06 1.88
N VAL A 115 13.81 -11.01 0.68
CA VAL A 115 12.60 -10.26 0.40
C VAL A 115 11.43 -11.23 0.27
N PHE A 116 10.30 -10.89 0.86
CA PHE A 116 9.07 -11.66 0.75
C PHE A 116 7.86 -10.74 0.59
N TRP A 117 6.79 -11.30 0.05
CA TRP A 117 5.50 -10.66 -0.08
C TRP A 117 4.54 -11.24 0.95
N ARG A 118 3.86 -10.39 1.72
CA ARG A 118 2.85 -10.80 2.70
C ARG A 118 1.55 -10.03 2.52
N CYS A 119 0.43 -10.71 2.78
CA CYS A 119 -0.90 -10.11 2.82
C CYS A 119 -0.94 -8.85 3.71
N ALA A 120 -1.53 -7.76 3.22
CA ALA A 120 -1.65 -6.51 3.96
C ALA A 120 -2.40 -6.67 5.29
N ARG A 121 -3.42 -7.53 5.33
CA ARG A 121 -4.21 -7.83 6.54
C ARG A 121 -3.39 -8.65 7.55
N ASN A 122 -2.62 -9.63 7.09
CA ASN A 122 -1.66 -10.37 7.93
C ASN A 122 -0.61 -9.43 8.57
N LEU A 123 -0.25 -8.35 7.88
CA LEU A 123 0.68 -7.33 8.35
C LEU A 123 0.04 -6.25 9.25
N GLY A 124 -1.27 -6.30 9.50
CA GLY A 124 -1.98 -5.25 10.24
C GLY A 124 -2.05 -3.91 9.50
N MET A 125 -1.87 -3.90 8.18
CA MET A 125 -1.97 -2.70 7.33
C MET A 125 -3.40 -2.44 6.84
N ARG A 126 -4.30 -3.40 7.05
CA ARG A 126 -5.74 -3.32 6.81
C ARG A 126 -6.47 -3.98 7.98
N ASP A 127 -7.70 -3.53 8.25
CA ASP A 127 -8.51 -4.07 9.34
C ASP A 127 -8.74 -5.58 9.19
N GLY A 128 -8.97 -6.27 10.31
CA GLY A 128 -9.22 -7.72 10.39
C GLY A 128 -7.97 -8.60 10.41
N LYS A 129 -8.17 -9.94 10.47
CA LYS A 129 -7.09 -10.94 10.56
C LYS A 129 -7.01 -11.78 9.28
N CYS A 130 -5.80 -12.20 8.93
CA CYS A 130 -5.57 -13.13 7.83
C CYS A 130 -4.28 -13.92 8.10
N ASP A 131 -4.33 -15.23 7.97
CA ASP A 131 -3.20 -16.13 8.21
C ASP A 131 -2.57 -16.64 6.91
N MET A 132 -2.89 -16.00 5.78
CA MET A 132 -2.31 -16.35 4.48
C MET A 132 -0.79 -16.22 4.52
N LYS A 133 -0.13 -17.30 4.12
CA LYS A 133 1.32 -17.41 4.10
C LYS A 133 1.95 -16.47 3.07
N GLY A 134 3.09 -15.91 3.42
CA GLY A 134 3.88 -15.09 2.50
C GLY A 134 4.66 -15.93 1.48
N ILE A 135 4.95 -15.33 0.32
CA ILE A 135 5.77 -15.92 -0.73
C ILE A 135 7.13 -15.18 -0.80
N PRO A 136 8.28 -15.87 -0.87
CA PRO A 136 9.56 -15.24 -1.15
C PRO A 136 9.57 -14.57 -2.53
N GLU A 137 10.20 -13.40 -2.65
CA GLU A 137 10.26 -12.67 -3.93
C GLU A 137 10.92 -13.50 -5.03
N GLN A 138 12.05 -14.14 -4.73
CA GLN A 138 12.76 -15.00 -5.69
C GLN A 138 11.88 -16.12 -6.26
N VAL A 139 11.06 -16.75 -5.41
CA VAL A 139 10.18 -17.85 -5.86
C VAL A 139 9.14 -17.33 -6.85
N LEU A 140 8.63 -16.11 -6.64
CA LEU A 140 7.69 -15.48 -7.56
C LEU A 140 8.39 -15.04 -8.86
N GLU A 141 9.60 -14.53 -8.78
CA GLU A 141 10.44 -14.19 -9.94
C GLU A 141 10.73 -15.42 -10.80
N ASP A 142 11.18 -16.51 -10.19
CA ASP A 142 11.51 -17.77 -10.90
C ASP A 142 10.27 -18.30 -11.64
N MET A 143 9.11 -18.35 -10.98
CA MET A 143 7.84 -18.78 -11.61
C MET A 143 7.44 -17.88 -12.77
N LEU A 144 7.66 -16.57 -12.67
CA LEU A 144 7.34 -15.62 -13.74
C LEU A 144 8.33 -15.72 -14.91
N CYS A 145 9.62 -15.92 -14.64
CA CYS A 145 10.61 -16.15 -15.69
C CYS A 145 10.26 -17.38 -16.52
N GLU A 146 9.90 -18.48 -15.85
CA GLU A 146 9.43 -19.71 -16.49
C GLU A 146 8.13 -19.50 -17.27
N LEU A 147 7.16 -18.80 -16.68
CA LEU A 147 5.84 -18.58 -17.29
C LEU A 147 5.91 -17.65 -18.50
N LEU A 148 6.68 -16.57 -18.41
CA LEU A 148 6.74 -15.53 -19.44
C LEU A 148 7.85 -15.79 -20.49
N GLY A 149 8.73 -16.76 -20.23
CA GLY A 149 9.88 -17.08 -21.07
C GLY A 149 10.92 -15.95 -21.16
N THR A 150 10.97 -15.07 -20.15
CA THR A 150 11.86 -13.89 -20.13
C THR A 150 12.36 -13.59 -18.73
N ASN A 151 13.60 -13.12 -18.62
CA ASN A 151 14.18 -12.65 -17.36
C ASN A 151 13.87 -11.17 -17.11
N ASP A 152 13.26 -10.47 -18.06
CA ASP A 152 12.84 -9.07 -17.90
C ASP A 152 11.49 -9.00 -17.18
N LEU A 153 11.56 -8.93 -15.85
CA LEU A 153 10.43 -8.79 -14.92
C LEU A 153 10.11 -7.33 -14.59
N SER A 154 10.31 -6.41 -15.55
CA SER A 154 9.80 -5.05 -15.43
C SER A 154 8.28 -5.04 -15.23
N HIS A 155 7.78 -4.03 -14.52
CA HIS A 155 6.34 -3.93 -14.21
C HIS A 155 5.52 -3.83 -15.49
N GLU A 156 6.04 -3.14 -16.50
CA GLU A 156 5.47 -3.00 -17.83
C GLU A 156 5.31 -4.35 -18.52
N ASN A 157 6.35 -5.20 -18.51
CA ASN A 157 6.27 -6.52 -19.13
C ASN A 157 5.29 -7.46 -18.42
N ILE A 158 5.28 -7.41 -17.09
CA ILE A 158 4.36 -8.22 -16.30
C ILE A 158 2.92 -7.79 -16.59
N THR A 159 2.61 -6.49 -16.50
CA THR A 159 1.26 -5.96 -16.74
C THR A 159 0.82 -6.07 -18.20
N ALA A 160 1.75 -6.21 -19.15
CA ALA A 160 1.42 -6.49 -20.54
C ALA A 160 0.83 -7.89 -20.75
N LYS A 161 1.22 -8.88 -19.93
CA LYS A 161 0.83 -10.29 -20.10
C LYS A 161 -0.10 -10.81 -18.99
N ILE A 162 0.05 -10.30 -17.78
CA ILE A 162 -0.66 -10.73 -16.57
C ILE A 162 -1.59 -9.62 -16.13
N GLU A 163 -2.84 -9.97 -15.89
CA GLU A 163 -3.85 -9.09 -15.31
C GLU A 163 -3.76 -9.09 -13.79
N GLU A 164 -3.75 -10.28 -13.18
CA GLU A 164 -3.72 -10.45 -11.74
C GLU A 164 -3.01 -11.75 -11.33
N MET A 165 -2.46 -11.78 -10.12
CA MET A 165 -1.95 -12.97 -9.46
C MET A 165 -2.62 -13.14 -8.10
N THR A 166 -3.14 -14.32 -7.81
CA THR A 166 -3.80 -14.62 -6.54
C THR A 166 -3.14 -15.80 -5.84
N ILE A 167 -2.75 -15.60 -4.58
CA ILE A 167 -2.38 -16.70 -3.69
C ILE A 167 -3.67 -17.28 -3.11
N THR A 168 -4.12 -18.39 -3.65
CA THR A 168 -5.39 -19.06 -3.32
C THR A 168 -5.30 -19.80 -2.00
N GLN A 169 -4.18 -20.49 -1.76
CA GLN A 169 -3.91 -21.29 -0.57
C GLN A 169 -2.42 -21.19 -0.20
N PRO A 170 -2.00 -21.63 0.99
CA PRO A 170 -0.59 -21.72 1.31
C PRO A 170 0.16 -22.50 0.23
N ASN A 171 1.23 -21.91 -0.31
CA ASN A 171 2.08 -22.55 -1.31
C ASN A 171 1.45 -22.77 -2.70
N GLU A 172 0.34 -22.09 -2.99
CA GLU A 172 -0.36 -22.14 -4.28
C GLU A 172 -0.66 -20.73 -4.82
N ILE A 173 -0.38 -20.50 -6.09
CA ILE A 173 -0.65 -19.23 -6.79
C ILE A 173 -1.32 -19.50 -8.14
N VAL A 174 -2.27 -18.65 -8.50
CA VAL A 174 -2.91 -18.62 -9.82
C VAL A 174 -2.56 -17.30 -10.50
N PHE A 175 -2.08 -17.39 -11.74
CA PHE A 175 -1.84 -16.27 -12.62
C PHE A 175 -3.02 -16.14 -13.58
N PHE A 176 -3.68 -14.98 -13.56
CA PHE A 176 -4.73 -14.61 -14.50
C PHE A 176 -4.07 -13.81 -15.63
N MET A 177 -3.96 -14.44 -16.80
CA MET A 177 -3.34 -13.85 -17.98
C MET A 177 -4.35 -12.94 -18.70
N LYS A 178 -3.85 -11.93 -19.42
CA LYS A 178 -4.71 -11.01 -20.20
C LYS A 178 -5.45 -11.66 -21.36
N ASP A 179 -5.01 -12.84 -21.80
CA ASP A 179 -5.72 -13.64 -22.81
C ASP A 179 -6.87 -14.47 -22.20
N GLY A 180 -7.12 -14.34 -20.90
CA GLY A 180 -8.15 -15.09 -20.16
C GLY A 180 -7.68 -16.45 -19.66
N THR A 181 -6.43 -16.85 -19.93
CA THR A 181 -5.88 -18.11 -19.44
C THR A 181 -5.57 -18.04 -17.95
N GLU A 182 -5.92 -19.08 -17.22
CA GLU A 182 -5.53 -19.25 -15.83
C GLU A 182 -4.41 -20.26 -15.71
N VAL A 183 -3.28 -19.83 -15.16
CA VAL A 183 -2.12 -20.71 -14.94
C VAL A 183 -1.90 -20.92 -13.46
N LYS A 184 -2.08 -22.15 -13.01
CA LYS A 184 -1.85 -22.54 -11.62
C LYS A 184 -0.42 -23.03 -11.41
N ARG A 185 0.21 -22.60 -10.31
CA ARG A 185 1.53 -23.04 -9.86
C ARG A 185 1.55 -23.26 -8.36
N THR A 186 2.48 -24.10 -7.92
CA THR A 186 2.73 -24.39 -6.51
C THR A 186 4.22 -24.29 -6.23
N TRP A 187 4.60 -23.87 -5.03
CA TRP A 187 6.01 -23.83 -4.62
C TRP A 187 6.24 -24.55 -3.31
N LYS A 188 7.41 -25.17 -3.13
CA LYS A 188 7.82 -25.74 -1.85
C LYS A 188 8.60 -24.71 -1.06
N ASP A 189 8.46 -24.72 0.27
CA ASP A 189 9.37 -23.92 1.08
C ASP A 189 10.77 -24.54 1.04
N ARG A 190 11.79 -23.68 1.04
CA ARG A 190 13.14 -24.14 1.40
C ARG A 190 13.12 -24.75 2.79
N SER A 191 13.86 -25.85 2.96
CA SER A 191 14.03 -26.45 4.28
C SER A 191 14.71 -25.45 5.22
N ARG A 192 14.34 -25.49 6.51
CA ARG A 192 15.04 -24.72 7.55
C ARG A 192 16.54 -25.05 7.59
N SER A 193 16.93 -26.29 7.29
CA SER A 193 18.33 -26.70 7.27
C SER A 193 19.13 -26.07 6.12
N GLU A 194 18.47 -25.81 4.99
CA GLU A 194 19.04 -25.13 3.80
C GLU A 194 19.13 -23.61 3.98
N SER A 195 18.45 -23.05 4.98
CA SER A 195 18.51 -21.62 5.30
C SER A 195 19.83 -21.21 5.98
N TRP A 196 20.67 -22.19 6.34
CA TRP A 196 22.00 -21.98 6.91
C TRP A 196 23.06 -22.46 5.92
N THR A 197 23.68 -21.54 5.17
CA THR A 197 24.85 -21.89 4.37
C THR A 197 26.03 -22.26 5.27
N LYS A 198 26.99 -23.03 4.74
CA LYS A 198 28.23 -23.37 5.47
C LYS A 198 28.93 -22.11 5.99
N GLU A 199 29.00 -21.08 5.14
CA GLU A 199 29.56 -19.77 5.46
C GLU A 199 28.79 -19.04 6.59
N MET A 200 27.45 -19.06 6.57
CA MET A 200 26.65 -18.49 7.67
C MET A 200 26.87 -19.23 8.99
N ARG A 201 27.00 -20.56 8.95
CA ARG A 201 27.31 -21.37 10.15
C ARG A 201 28.70 -21.06 10.69
N GLU A 202 29.70 -20.95 9.81
CA GLU A 202 31.07 -20.60 10.18
C GLU A 202 31.16 -19.19 10.78
N LYS A 203 30.46 -18.22 10.19
CA LYS A 203 30.41 -16.83 10.69
C LYS A 203 29.77 -16.71 12.07
N VAL A 204 28.66 -17.43 12.31
CA VAL A 204 28.02 -17.49 13.63
C VAL A 204 28.91 -18.22 14.64
N ALA A 205 29.56 -19.32 14.24
CA ALA A 205 30.52 -20.02 15.09
C ALA A 205 31.72 -19.13 15.48
N GLU A 206 32.24 -18.34 14.54
CA GLU A 206 33.30 -17.36 14.82
C GLU A 206 32.85 -16.26 15.78
N GLN A 207 31.63 -15.71 15.59
CA GLN A 207 31.07 -14.72 16.53
C GLN A 207 30.89 -15.30 17.93
N ASN A 208 30.41 -16.54 18.05
CA ASN A 208 30.25 -17.21 19.34
C ASN A 208 31.61 -17.45 20.02
N ARG A 209 32.64 -17.85 19.27
CA ARG A 209 34.01 -17.99 19.78
C ARG A 209 34.59 -16.65 20.26
N LYS A 210 34.31 -15.55 19.57
CA LYS A 210 34.74 -14.21 20.00
C LYS A 210 34.05 -13.79 21.30
N ARG A 211 32.75 -14.06 21.45
CA ARG A 211 31.99 -13.77 22.69
C ARG A 211 32.52 -14.58 23.88
N ALA A 212 32.76 -15.87 23.70
CA ALA A 212 33.27 -16.74 24.76
C ALA A 212 34.71 -16.45 25.21
N ARG A 213 35.46 -15.61 24.47
CA ARG A 213 36.81 -15.15 24.85
C ARG A 213 36.82 -13.81 25.58
N HIS A 214 35.66 -13.15 25.68
CA HIS A 214 35.49 -11.84 26.33
C HIS A 214 34.75 -11.96 27.68
N GLU A 215 34.52 -13.17 28.17
CA GLU A 215 34.19 -13.53 29.56
C GLU A 215 35.44 -14.13 30.23
#